data_AF-A0AA49JG87-F1
#
_entry.id   AF-A0AA49JG87-F1
#
_cell.length_a   1.000
_cell.length_b   1.000
_cell.length_c   1.000
_cell.angle_alpha   90.00
_cell.angle_beta   90.00
_cell.angle_gamma   90.00
#
_symmetry.space_group_name_H-M   'P 1'
#
loop_
_entity.id
_entity.type
_entity.pdbx_description
1 polymer ?
#
loop_
_entity_poly.entity_id
_entity_poly.type
_entity_poly.pdbx_seq_one_letter_code
_entity_poly.pdbx_strand_id
1 'polypeptide(L)'
;MMNVVKTVCLVALALTSINAYSQFKMPTQADASEFQRRKIAVLLKNPNQETLKDLKNDPTGQKLYHEWIGRSNDILKRSFEKFWTLNKEVSFVTADQFNSIREGKDATNFALFQIEYGTKNMRTPSGTRKRPGYLLQVFLADQKNPVFEIMTPSDQLAENDYKFVIHTMTQYLEAAAQGKKSDDLWDVDRNLATLEKKPLLIAEEQVAITAEKAQSEYAHSVKFTTMDKLEDQISEGQDILFCTVIFHMQKSIWMNATVDASNMEIVSLVPAESLDISLGVFTSESTGTLVPIYRSDLKLDKKYFKYTTNKLAMKVNH
;
A
#
# COMPACT_ATOMS: atom_id res chain seq x y z
N MET A 1 43.10 -1.68 31.01
CA MET A 1 42.17 -0.55 30.81
C MET A 1 41.75 -0.35 29.35
N MET A 2 42.65 -0.53 28.37
CA MET A 2 42.37 -0.31 26.93
C MET A 2 41.36 -1.30 26.29
N ASN A 3 41.23 -2.52 26.81
CA ASN A 3 40.25 -3.50 26.31
C ASN A 3 38.81 -3.22 26.78
N VAL A 4 38.64 -2.65 27.98
CA VAL A 4 37.31 -2.34 28.53
C VAL A 4 36.64 -1.22 27.74
N VAL A 5 37.41 -0.19 27.35
CA VAL A 5 36.90 0.93 26.54
C VAL A 5 36.48 0.46 25.13
N LYS A 6 37.25 -0.44 24.51
CA LYS A 6 36.88 -1.03 23.19
C LYS A 6 35.60 -1.86 23.28
N THR A 7 35.45 -2.68 24.32
CA THR A 7 34.24 -3.49 24.52
C THR A 7 33.01 -2.61 24.82
N VAL A 8 33.16 -1.56 25.63
CA VAL A 8 32.06 -0.62 25.94
C VAL A 8 31.65 0.19 24.70
N CYS A 9 32.61 0.63 23.85
CA CYS A 9 32.28 1.28 22.59
C CYS A 9 31.60 0.35 21.58
N LEU A 10 31.97 -0.93 21.51
CA LEU A 10 31.31 -1.92 20.64
C LEU A 10 29.89 -2.25 21.11
N VAL A 11 29.67 -2.35 22.42
CA VAL A 11 28.35 -2.54 23.01
C VAL A 11 27.49 -1.29 22.86
N ALA A 12 28.04 -0.09 23.01
CA ALA A 12 27.33 1.16 22.75
C ALA A 12 26.97 1.33 21.26
N LEU A 13 27.86 0.96 20.33
CA LEU A 13 27.54 0.95 18.89
C LEU A 13 26.44 -0.08 18.55
N ALA A 14 26.49 -1.26 19.17
CA ALA A 14 25.47 -2.29 19.01
C ALA A 14 24.11 -1.88 19.61
N LEU A 15 24.11 -1.09 20.70
CA LEU A 15 22.89 -0.57 21.32
C LEU A 15 22.27 0.61 20.56
N THR A 16 23.04 1.29 19.70
CA THR A 16 22.52 2.40 18.87
C THR A 16 21.97 2.00 17.50
N SER A 17 22.01 0.73 17.13
CA SER A 17 21.87 0.34 15.71
C SER A 17 20.80 -0.70 15.38
N ILE A 18 19.70 -0.78 16.14
CA ILE A 18 18.47 -1.40 15.63
C ILE A 18 17.25 -0.67 16.20
N ASN A 19 17.07 0.60 15.84
CA ASN A 19 15.70 1.09 15.76
C ASN A 19 15.08 0.27 14.63
N ALA A 20 14.24 -0.71 14.96
CA ALA A 20 13.46 -1.38 13.95
C ALA A 20 12.59 -0.32 13.28
N TYR A 21 12.81 -0.17 11.98
CA TYR A 21 12.00 0.68 11.14
C TYR A 21 10.73 -0.13 10.84
N SER A 22 9.60 0.53 10.62
CA SER A 22 8.37 -0.12 10.19
C SER A 22 7.92 0.49 8.88
N GLN A 23 7.35 -0.33 7.97
CA GLN A 23 6.96 0.14 6.65
C GLN A 23 5.96 1.30 6.70
N PHE A 24 5.07 1.27 7.71
CA PHE A 24 4.08 2.30 7.99
C PHE A 24 4.28 2.90 9.37
N LYS A 25 3.86 4.15 9.55
CA LYS A 25 3.85 4.79 10.87
C LYS A 25 2.78 4.14 11.74
N MET A 26 3.19 3.59 12.88
CA MET A 26 2.26 3.03 13.85
C MET A 26 1.38 4.14 14.46
N PRO A 27 0.04 3.99 14.47
CA PRO A 27 -0.84 4.91 15.19
C PRO A 27 -0.55 4.91 16.69
N THR A 28 -0.96 5.98 17.40
CA THR A 28 -0.96 5.93 18.87
C THR A 28 -2.08 5.01 19.35
N GLN A 29 -1.90 4.36 20.50
CA GLN A 29 -2.94 3.52 21.10
C GLN A 29 -4.24 4.30 21.36
N ALA A 30 -4.11 5.57 21.80
CA ALA A 30 -5.24 6.44 22.05
C ALA A 30 -6.03 6.74 20.78
N ASP A 31 -5.34 7.17 19.71
CA ASP A 31 -6.00 7.49 18.44
C ASP A 31 -6.63 6.25 17.81
N ALA A 32 -5.95 5.10 17.84
CA ALA A 32 -6.49 3.85 17.30
C ALA A 32 -7.73 3.35 18.07
N SER A 33 -7.70 3.43 19.40
CA SER A 33 -8.84 3.04 20.24
C SER A 33 -10.04 3.95 20.02
N GLU A 34 -9.79 5.25 19.85
CA GLU A 34 -10.83 6.24 19.55
C GLU A 34 -11.39 6.03 18.14
N PHE A 35 -10.53 5.75 17.16
CA PHE A 35 -10.92 5.50 15.78
C PHE A 35 -11.90 4.32 15.67
N GLN A 36 -11.67 3.22 16.39
CA GLN A 36 -12.56 2.05 16.40
C GLN A 36 -13.95 2.32 17.00
N ARG A 37 -14.08 3.34 17.86
CA ARG A 37 -15.36 3.66 18.53
C ARG A 37 -16.28 4.54 17.68
N ARG A 38 -15.73 5.23 16.68
CA ARG A 38 -16.46 6.19 15.85
C ARG A 38 -17.15 5.50 14.67
N LYS A 39 -18.08 6.21 14.04
CA LYS A 39 -18.62 5.82 12.73
C LYS A 39 -17.61 6.21 11.66
N ILE A 40 -17.49 5.45 10.57
CA ILE A 40 -16.57 5.83 9.48
C ILE A 40 -17.33 6.38 8.29
N ALA A 41 -16.93 7.58 7.83
CA ALA A 41 -17.38 8.16 6.58
C ALA A 41 -16.30 8.02 5.51
N VAL A 42 -16.64 7.35 4.41
CA VAL A 42 -15.76 7.05 3.28
C VAL A 42 -16.06 8.04 2.16
N LEU A 43 -15.07 8.87 1.82
CA LEU A 43 -15.20 9.85 0.74
C LEU A 43 -15.26 9.16 -0.63
N LEU A 44 -16.34 9.43 -1.37
CA LEU A 44 -16.46 9.04 -2.78
C LEU A 44 -15.73 10.04 -3.69
N LYS A 45 -15.19 9.55 -4.80
CA LYS A 45 -14.60 10.39 -5.85
C LYS A 45 -15.69 11.26 -6.48
N ASN A 46 -15.36 12.54 -6.62
CA ASN A 46 -16.14 13.51 -7.38
C ASN A 46 -15.42 13.89 -8.68
N PRO A 47 -16.15 14.30 -9.73
CA PRO A 47 -15.53 14.82 -10.94
C PRO A 47 -14.64 16.03 -10.67
N ASN A 48 -13.39 15.95 -11.13
CA ASN A 48 -12.45 17.06 -11.08
C ASN A 48 -12.83 18.10 -12.15
N GLN A 49 -13.05 19.34 -11.73
CA GLN A 49 -13.49 20.42 -12.62
C GLN A 49 -12.43 20.83 -13.65
N GLU A 50 -11.14 20.72 -13.32
CA GLU A 50 -10.05 20.98 -14.27
C GLU A 50 -10.03 19.90 -15.36
N THR A 51 -10.15 18.62 -14.98
CA THR A 51 -10.24 17.52 -15.95
C THR A 51 -11.48 17.66 -16.85
N LEU A 52 -12.64 18.02 -16.30
CA LEU A 52 -13.84 18.27 -17.10
C LEU A 52 -13.67 19.47 -18.05
N LYS A 53 -12.95 20.50 -17.61
CA LYS A 53 -12.63 21.65 -18.44
C LYS A 53 -11.70 21.27 -19.60
N ASP A 54 -10.70 20.43 -19.36
CA ASP A 54 -9.78 19.94 -20.38
C ASP A 54 -10.51 19.04 -21.40
N LEU A 55 -11.46 18.24 -20.93
CA LEU A 55 -12.30 17.37 -21.78
C LEU A 55 -13.50 18.09 -22.39
N LYS A 56 -13.65 19.42 -22.24
CA LYS A 56 -14.86 20.15 -22.65
C LYS A 56 -15.26 19.92 -24.12
N ASN A 57 -14.27 19.75 -25.01
CA ASN A 57 -14.46 19.55 -26.44
C ASN A 57 -14.42 18.07 -26.86
N ASP A 58 -14.30 17.14 -25.92
CA ASP A 58 -14.32 15.69 -26.15
C ASP A 58 -15.48 15.03 -25.36
N PRO A 59 -16.69 14.97 -25.94
CA PRO A 59 -17.84 14.35 -25.29
C PRO A 59 -17.63 12.86 -24.96
N THR A 60 -16.86 12.15 -25.77
CA THR A 60 -16.53 10.74 -25.53
C THR A 60 -15.61 10.61 -24.32
N GLY A 61 -14.57 11.44 -24.24
CA GLY A 61 -13.67 11.53 -23.09
C GLY A 61 -14.40 11.88 -21.80
N GLN A 62 -15.32 12.86 -21.83
CA GLN A 62 -16.14 13.20 -20.65
C GLN A 62 -16.99 12.01 -20.18
N LYS A 63 -17.64 11.32 -21.11
CA LYS A 63 -18.45 10.13 -20.78
C LYS A 63 -17.59 9.05 -20.13
N LEU A 64 -16.45 8.72 -20.72
CA LEU A 64 -15.51 7.73 -20.18
C LEU A 64 -14.98 8.11 -18.80
N TYR A 65 -14.70 9.41 -18.58
CA TYR A 65 -14.27 9.91 -17.27
C TYR A 65 -15.35 9.75 -16.19
N HIS A 66 -16.60 10.09 -16.51
CA HIS A 66 -17.73 9.87 -15.59
C HIS A 66 -17.97 8.38 -15.29
N GLU A 67 -17.91 7.52 -16.30
CA GLU A 67 -18.00 6.06 -16.13
C GLU A 67 -16.86 5.51 -15.28
N TRP A 68 -15.65 6.04 -15.43
CA TRP A 68 -14.49 5.67 -14.59
C TRP A 68 -14.71 6.06 -13.12
N ILE A 69 -15.22 7.27 -12.84
CA ILE A 69 -15.56 7.69 -11.47
C ILE A 69 -16.61 6.76 -10.86
N GLY A 70 -17.68 6.47 -11.61
CA GLY A 70 -18.74 5.56 -11.18
C GLY A 70 -18.19 4.19 -10.81
N ARG A 71 -17.44 3.56 -11.73
CA ARG A 71 -16.79 2.25 -11.49
C ARG A 71 -15.85 2.28 -10.29
N SER A 72 -15.04 3.33 -10.16
CA SER A 72 -14.09 3.46 -9.04
C SER A 72 -14.82 3.55 -7.70
N ASN A 73 -15.91 4.33 -7.63
CA ASN A 73 -16.74 4.45 -6.44
C ASN A 73 -17.43 3.12 -6.10
N ASP A 74 -17.91 2.37 -7.10
CA ASP A 74 -18.56 1.08 -6.88
C ASP A 74 -17.57 0.02 -6.36
N ILE A 75 -16.35 -0.02 -6.90
CA ILE A 75 -15.28 -0.89 -6.41
C ILE A 75 -14.92 -0.53 -4.96
N LEU A 76 -14.73 0.77 -4.67
CA LEU A 76 -14.43 1.25 -3.32
C LEU A 76 -15.52 0.83 -2.33
N LYS A 77 -16.79 1.06 -2.66
CA LYS A 77 -17.94 0.70 -1.82
C LYS A 77 -17.97 -0.78 -1.50
N ARG A 78 -17.97 -1.63 -2.53
CA ARG A 78 -18.00 -3.09 -2.36
C ARG A 78 -16.81 -3.60 -1.57
N SER A 79 -15.63 -3.03 -1.79
CA SER A 79 -14.42 -3.43 -1.07
C SER A 79 -14.49 -3.06 0.42
N PHE A 80 -14.97 -1.85 0.75
CA PHE A 80 -15.20 -1.45 2.14
C PHE A 80 -16.25 -2.32 2.81
N GLU A 81 -17.39 -2.55 2.16
CA GLU A 81 -18.47 -3.40 2.71
C GLU A 81 -17.99 -4.84 2.95
N LYS A 82 -17.11 -5.36 2.10
CA LYS A 82 -16.62 -6.73 2.16
C LYS A 82 -15.47 -6.94 3.14
N PHE A 83 -14.54 -5.98 3.23
CA PHE A 83 -13.27 -6.18 3.93
C PHE A 83 -13.09 -5.31 5.19
N TRP A 84 -13.85 -4.21 5.34
CA TRP A 84 -13.70 -3.33 6.51
C TRP A 84 -14.46 -3.88 7.71
N THR A 85 -13.74 -4.11 8.82
CA THR A 85 -14.33 -4.74 10.02
C THR A 85 -14.21 -3.90 11.28
N LEU A 86 -13.46 -2.79 11.26
CA LEU A 86 -13.14 -2.02 12.47
C LEU A 86 -14.33 -1.25 13.05
N ASN A 87 -15.12 -0.61 12.18
CA ASN A 87 -16.21 0.27 12.57
C ASN A 87 -17.53 -0.40 12.23
N LYS A 88 -18.50 -0.33 13.16
CA LYS A 88 -19.82 -0.95 12.97
C LYS A 88 -20.67 -0.25 11.93
N GLU A 89 -20.49 1.07 11.76
CA GLU A 89 -21.27 1.89 10.85
C GLU A 89 -20.33 2.54 9.82
N VAL A 90 -20.54 2.18 8.55
CA VAL A 90 -19.84 2.72 7.38
C VAL A 90 -20.84 3.54 6.56
N SER A 91 -20.51 4.79 6.25
CA SER A 91 -21.28 5.64 5.35
C SER A 91 -20.42 6.08 4.17
N PHE A 92 -21.00 6.06 2.97
CA PHE A 92 -20.35 6.57 1.77
C PHE A 92 -20.89 7.95 1.45
N VAL A 93 -19.99 8.94 1.43
CA VAL A 93 -20.38 10.36 1.43
C VAL A 93 -19.74 11.13 0.30
N THR A 94 -20.39 12.21 -0.14
CA THR A 94 -19.82 13.17 -1.09
C THR A 94 -18.81 14.09 -0.39
N ALA A 95 -18.01 14.84 -1.16
CA ALA A 95 -17.08 15.84 -0.60
C ALA A 95 -17.78 16.88 0.31
N ASP A 96 -18.97 17.37 -0.07
CA ASP A 96 -19.70 18.36 0.74
C ASP A 96 -20.14 17.78 2.08
N GLN A 97 -20.65 16.55 2.08
CA GLN A 97 -21.01 15.83 3.30
C GLN A 97 -19.77 15.53 4.17
N PHE A 98 -18.67 15.11 3.55
CA PHE A 98 -17.40 14.85 4.22
C PHE A 98 -16.85 16.10 4.92
N ASN A 99 -16.85 17.24 4.24
CA ASN A 99 -16.44 18.53 4.81
C ASN A 99 -17.40 18.98 5.92
N SER A 100 -18.71 18.78 5.74
CA SER A 100 -19.72 19.08 6.77
C SER A 100 -19.52 18.26 8.04
N ILE A 101 -19.11 16.99 7.91
CA ILE A 101 -18.76 16.14 9.07
C ILE A 101 -17.49 16.68 9.74
N ARG A 102 -16.45 17.00 8.96
CA ARG A 102 -15.15 17.46 9.44
C ARG A 102 -15.22 18.80 10.18
N GLU A 103 -16.03 19.72 9.70
CA GLU A 103 -16.17 21.09 10.24
C GLU A 103 -17.35 21.23 11.21
N GLY A 104 -18.22 20.21 11.26
CA GLY A 104 -19.45 20.21 12.01
C GLY A 104 -19.29 19.84 13.49
N LYS A 105 -20.40 19.99 14.23
CA LYS A 105 -20.48 19.61 15.65
C LYS A 105 -20.33 18.11 15.88
N ASP A 106 -20.58 17.30 14.85
CA ASP A 106 -20.52 15.84 14.92
C ASP A 106 -19.12 15.26 14.67
N ALA A 107 -18.09 16.08 14.42
CA ALA A 107 -16.74 15.61 14.09
C ALA A 107 -16.19 14.57 15.11
N THR A 108 -16.49 14.73 16.40
CA THR A 108 -16.05 13.78 17.44
C THR A 108 -16.73 12.40 17.34
N ASN A 109 -17.82 12.26 16.59
CA ASN A 109 -18.53 11.01 16.38
C ASN A 109 -18.04 10.24 15.15
N PHE A 110 -17.20 10.87 14.32
CA PHE A 110 -16.78 10.33 13.03
C PHE A 110 -15.27 10.14 12.92
N ALA A 111 -14.93 9.02 12.31
CA ALA A 111 -13.69 8.74 11.61
C ALA A 111 -13.91 8.98 10.11
N LEU A 112 -12.85 9.30 9.38
CA LEU A 112 -12.90 9.61 7.96
C LEU A 112 -11.93 8.72 7.20
N PHE A 113 -12.32 8.27 6.01
CA PHE A 113 -11.42 7.69 5.02
C PHE A 113 -11.43 8.54 3.74
N GLN A 114 -10.26 8.84 3.20
CA GLN A 114 -10.11 9.51 1.92
C GLN A 114 -8.91 9.00 1.13
N ILE A 115 -8.97 9.19 -0.19
CA ILE A 115 -7.86 8.97 -1.11
C ILE A 115 -7.50 10.32 -1.73
N GLU A 116 -6.30 10.80 -1.48
CA GLU A 116 -5.81 12.07 -2.01
C GLU A 116 -4.53 11.90 -2.82
N TYR A 117 -4.40 12.64 -3.92
CA TYR A 117 -3.11 12.76 -4.58
C TYR A 117 -2.16 13.58 -3.70
N GLY A 118 -0.94 13.08 -3.50
CA GLY A 118 0.05 13.70 -2.63
C GLY A 118 1.47 13.47 -3.09
N THR A 119 2.40 14.08 -2.37
CA THR A 119 3.84 13.82 -2.57
C THR A 119 4.51 13.52 -1.24
N LYS A 120 5.48 12.61 -1.25
CA LYS A 120 6.38 12.35 -0.12
C LYS A 120 7.82 12.65 -0.49
N ASN A 121 8.59 13.13 0.48
CA ASN A 121 9.99 13.47 0.29
C ASN A 121 10.84 12.19 0.32
N MET A 122 11.44 11.81 -0.79
CA MET A 122 12.40 10.72 -0.90
C MET A 122 13.82 11.25 -0.81
N ARG A 123 14.62 10.67 0.08
CA ARG A 123 16.05 10.97 0.18
C ARG A 123 16.82 10.16 -0.86
N THR A 124 17.59 10.84 -1.69
CA THR A 124 18.56 10.24 -2.62
C THR A 124 19.97 10.72 -2.29
N PRO A 125 21.02 10.04 -2.79
CA PRO A 125 22.38 10.56 -2.69
C PRO A 125 22.53 11.97 -3.29
N SER A 126 21.67 12.34 -4.25
CA SER A 126 21.66 13.64 -4.92
C SER A 126 20.76 14.69 -4.26
N GLY A 127 20.19 14.43 -3.07
CA GLY A 127 19.31 15.36 -2.35
C GLY A 127 17.91 14.81 -2.06
N THR A 128 16.95 15.70 -1.81
CA THR A 128 15.55 15.30 -1.55
C THR A 128 14.73 15.48 -2.82
N ARG A 129 14.03 14.43 -3.27
CA ARG A 129 13.08 14.48 -4.39
C ARG A 129 11.67 14.24 -3.89
N LYS A 130 10.69 14.97 -4.43
CA LYS A 130 9.28 14.66 -4.19
C LYS A 130 8.88 13.47 -5.05
N ARG A 131 8.28 12.46 -4.44
CA ARG A 131 7.67 11.32 -5.14
C ARG A 131 6.16 11.46 -5.10
N PRO A 132 5.49 11.52 -6.26
CA PRO A 132 4.05 11.57 -6.35
C PRO A 132 3.43 10.20 -6.08
N GLY A 133 2.16 10.19 -5.71
CA GLY A 133 1.33 9.00 -5.57
C GLY A 133 0.05 9.34 -4.84
N TYR A 134 -0.71 8.32 -4.48
CA TYR A 134 -2.03 8.46 -3.86
C TYR A 134 -1.97 7.97 -2.42
N LEU A 135 -2.37 8.85 -1.51
CA LEU A 135 -2.41 8.62 -0.08
C LEU A 135 -3.80 8.14 0.29
N LEU A 136 -3.89 6.90 0.74
CA LEU A 136 -5.08 6.34 1.35
C LEU A 136 -4.94 6.56 2.85
N GLN A 137 -5.83 7.37 3.41
CA GLN A 137 -5.68 7.93 4.74
C GLN A 137 -6.94 7.71 5.56
N VAL A 138 -6.73 7.49 6.85
CA VAL A 138 -7.78 7.48 7.86
C VAL A 138 -7.53 8.54 8.92
N PHE A 139 -8.58 9.25 9.31
CA PHE A 139 -8.54 10.35 10.27
C PHE A 139 -9.57 10.15 11.38
N LEU A 140 -9.30 10.76 12.52
CA LEU A 140 -10.35 11.24 13.42
C LEU A 140 -10.83 12.59 12.87
N ALA A 141 -12.14 12.80 12.68
CA ALA A 141 -12.62 13.96 11.91
C ALA A 141 -12.28 15.33 12.56
N ASP A 142 -12.13 15.34 13.88
CA ASP A 142 -11.68 16.48 14.70
C ASP A 142 -10.16 16.69 14.69
N GLN A 143 -9.40 15.86 13.98
CA GLN A 143 -7.95 15.95 13.87
C GLN A 143 -7.49 16.35 12.45
N LYS A 144 -6.34 17.04 12.39
CA LYS A 144 -5.73 17.47 11.12
C LYS A 144 -4.85 16.39 10.49
N ASN A 145 -4.19 15.59 11.30
CA ASN A 145 -3.25 14.57 10.84
C ASN A 145 -3.95 13.22 10.69
N PRO A 146 -3.57 12.40 9.70
CA PRO A 146 -4.09 11.05 9.60
C PRO A 146 -3.62 10.21 10.79
N VAL A 147 -4.52 9.36 11.29
CA VAL A 147 -4.22 8.32 12.28
C VAL A 147 -3.31 7.28 11.63
N PHE A 148 -3.61 6.92 10.38
CA PHE A 148 -2.82 6.00 9.57
C PHE A 148 -2.88 6.40 8.09
N GLU A 149 -1.80 6.16 7.36
CA GLU A 149 -1.74 6.38 5.92
C GLU A 149 -0.89 5.31 5.23
N ILE A 150 -1.34 4.91 4.04
CA ILE A 150 -0.57 4.10 3.09
C ILE A 150 -0.57 4.83 1.75
N MET A 151 0.56 4.79 1.06
CA MET A 151 0.70 5.42 -0.24
C MET A 151 0.91 4.37 -1.33
N THR A 152 0.09 4.47 -2.37
CA THR A 152 0.15 3.64 -3.58
C THR A 152 0.55 4.49 -4.78
N PRO A 153 1.14 3.90 -5.83
CA PRO A 153 1.53 4.66 -7.03
C PRO A 153 0.33 5.10 -7.88
N SER A 154 -0.85 4.50 -7.69
CA SER A 154 -2.07 4.78 -8.45
C SER A 154 -3.31 4.77 -7.56
N ASP A 155 -4.34 5.53 -7.94
CA ASP A 155 -5.69 5.48 -7.38
C ASP A 155 -6.65 4.60 -8.18
N GLN A 156 -6.19 4.00 -9.28
CA GLN A 156 -6.92 3.00 -10.04
C GLN A 156 -6.74 1.62 -9.40
N LEU A 157 -7.25 1.49 -8.18
CA LEU A 157 -7.16 0.28 -7.37
C LEU A 157 -8.25 -0.72 -7.76
N ALA A 158 -7.85 -1.97 -8.00
CA ALA A 158 -8.76 -3.10 -8.12
C ALA A 158 -9.28 -3.55 -6.74
N GLU A 159 -10.27 -4.45 -6.71
CA GLU A 159 -10.81 -4.98 -5.44
C GLU A 159 -9.71 -5.65 -4.58
N ASN A 160 -8.77 -6.36 -5.20
CA ASN A 160 -7.65 -7.00 -4.50
C ASN A 160 -6.65 -5.98 -3.93
N ASP A 161 -6.48 -4.83 -4.57
CA ASP A 161 -5.68 -3.74 -4.01
C ASP A 161 -6.34 -3.18 -2.75
N TYR A 162 -7.66 -2.95 -2.80
CA TYR A 162 -8.39 -2.52 -1.63
C TYR A 162 -8.40 -3.58 -0.53
N LYS A 163 -8.52 -4.87 -0.87
CA LYS A 163 -8.40 -5.99 0.09
C LYS A 163 -7.09 -5.89 0.86
N PHE A 164 -5.97 -5.70 0.16
CA PHE A 164 -4.66 -5.51 0.76
C PHE A 164 -4.57 -4.23 1.61
N VAL A 165 -5.00 -3.08 1.08
CA VAL A 165 -4.93 -1.79 1.79
C VAL A 165 -5.79 -1.80 3.06
N ILE A 166 -7.05 -2.23 2.94
CA ILE A 166 -7.99 -2.31 4.06
C ILE A 166 -7.47 -3.28 5.12
N HIS A 167 -6.98 -4.45 4.72
CA HIS A 167 -6.36 -5.39 5.66
C HIS A 167 -5.19 -4.75 6.40
N THR A 168 -4.27 -4.10 5.68
CA THR A 168 -3.11 -3.44 6.26
C THR A 168 -3.51 -2.35 7.27
N MET A 169 -4.46 -1.49 6.90
CA MET A 169 -4.99 -0.46 7.81
C MET A 169 -5.61 -1.09 9.06
N THR A 170 -6.43 -2.13 8.87
CA THR A 170 -7.11 -2.87 9.94
C THR A 170 -6.09 -3.46 10.91
N GLN A 171 -5.11 -4.19 10.40
CA GLN A 171 -4.06 -4.83 11.19
C GLN A 171 -3.29 -3.82 12.06
N TYR A 172 -2.87 -2.69 11.48
CA TYR A 172 -2.12 -1.67 12.22
C TYR A 172 -2.96 -0.95 13.27
N LEU A 173 -4.23 -0.63 12.96
CA LEU A 173 -5.13 0.00 13.91
C LEU A 173 -5.50 -0.94 15.07
N GLU A 174 -5.79 -2.21 14.80
CA GLU A 174 -6.07 -3.20 15.85
C GLU A 174 -4.87 -3.42 16.75
N ALA A 175 -3.69 -3.59 16.16
CA ALA A 175 -2.45 -3.76 16.90
C ALA A 175 -2.15 -2.53 17.77
N ALA A 176 -2.32 -1.32 17.23
CA ALA A 176 -2.13 -0.08 17.99
C ALA A 176 -3.12 0.04 19.14
N ALA A 177 -4.41 -0.28 18.93
CA ALA A 177 -5.42 -0.27 19.99
C ALA A 177 -5.09 -1.26 21.13
N GLN A 178 -4.46 -2.39 20.77
CA GLN A 178 -3.95 -3.39 21.73
C GLN A 178 -2.62 -3.00 22.39
N GLY A 179 -2.04 -1.83 22.06
CA GLY A 179 -0.75 -1.38 22.59
C GLY A 179 0.46 -2.10 22.00
N LYS A 180 0.28 -2.84 20.88
CA LYS A 180 1.38 -3.46 20.15
C LYS A 180 2.18 -2.41 19.39
N LYS A 181 3.46 -2.72 19.17
CA LYS A 181 4.38 -1.94 18.35
C LYS A 181 4.42 -2.51 16.94
N SER A 182 5.04 -1.76 16.03
CA SER A 182 5.29 -2.24 14.66
C SER A 182 6.02 -3.57 14.60
N ASP A 183 7.00 -3.76 15.49
CA ASP A 183 7.85 -4.95 15.49
C ASP A 183 7.07 -6.22 15.84
N ASP A 184 5.96 -6.07 16.57
CA ASP A 184 5.05 -7.19 16.87
C ASP A 184 4.29 -7.67 15.63
N LEU A 185 4.30 -6.88 14.55
CA LEU A 185 3.68 -7.22 13.26
C LEU A 185 4.67 -7.83 12.26
N TRP A 186 5.95 -7.91 12.62
CA TRP A 186 6.99 -8.41 11.72
C TRP A 186 7.85 -9.49 12.34
N ASP A 187 7.52 -10.72 11.96
CA ASP A 187 8.29 -11.91 12.32
C ASP A 187 9.06 -12.41 11.09
N VAL A 188 10.37 -12.14 11.07
CA VAL A 188 11.25 -12.53 9.97
C VAL A 188 11.28 -14.04 9.76
N ASP A 189 11.27 -14.83 10.82
CA ASP A 189 11.40 -16.29 10.72
C ASP A 189 10.09 -16.92 10.24
N ARG A 190 8.95 -16.43 10.75
CA ARG A 190 7.63 -16.79 10.22
C ARG A 190 7.48 -16.41 8.75
N ASN A 191 7.88 -15.19 8.38
CA ASN A 191 7.75 -14.69 7.02
C ASN A 191 8.64 -15.47 6.02
N LEU A 192 9.87 -15.83 6.42
CA LEU A 192 10.73 -16.73 5.65
C LEU A 192 10.11 -18.12 5.46
N ALA A 193 9.52 -18.68 6.51
CA ALA A 193 8.82 -19.97 6.42
C ALA A 193 7.61 -19.90 5.48
N THR A 194 6.90 -18.77 5.41
CA THR A 194 5.83 -18.54 4.44
C THR A 194 6.37 -18.47 3.01
N LEU A 195 7.47 -17.75 2.78
CA LEU A 195 8.16 -17.66 1.49
C LEU A 195 8.63 -19.02 0.95
N GLU A 196 9.06 -19.92 1.85
CA GLU A 196 9.51 -21.25 1.47
C GLU A 196 8.34 -22.17 1.05
N LYS A 197 7.19 -22.04 1.72
CA LYS A 197 6.04 -22.94 1.54
C LYS A 197 5.18 -22.60 0.34
N LYS A 198 5.02 -21.31 0.03
CA LYS A 198 4.06 -20.84 -0.97
C LYS A 198 4.75 -20.43 -2.26
N PRO A 199 4.21 -20.79 -3.44
CA PRO A 199 4.77 -20.35 -4.71
C PRO A 199 4.56 -18.83 -4.89
N LEU A 200 5.61 -18.15 -5.35
CA LEU A 200 5.53 -16.78 -5.81
C LEU A 200 4.92 -16.75 -7.22
N LEU A 201 3.75 -16.17 -7.36
CA LEU A 201 3.06 -16.01 -8.63
C LEU A 201 3.25 -14.58 -9.15
N ILE A 202 3.83 -14.46 -10.34
CA ILE A 202 4.15 -13.17 -10.97
C ILE A 202 3.51 -13.13 -12.36
N ALA A 203 2.90 -12.00 -12.70
CA ALA A 203 2.40 -11.80 -14.06
C ALA A 203 3.59 -11.54 -15.01
N GLU A 204 3.60 -12.14 -16.19
CA GLU A 204 4.73 -12.07 -17.14
C GLU A 204 5.11 -10.63 -17.49
N GLU A 205 4.12 -9.74 -17.58
CA GLU A 205 4.28 -8.33 -17.90
C GLU A 205 5.04 -7.54 -16.82
N GLN A 206 5.14 -8.11 -15.61
CA GLN A 206 5.78 -7.48 -14.45
C GLN A 206 7.29 -7.77 -14.36
N VAL A 207 7.84 -8.63 -15.21
CA VAL A 207 9.22 -9.13 -15.07
C VAL A 207 10.15 -8.40 -16.03
N ALA A 208 11.26 -7.86 -15.51
CA ALA A 208 12.27 -7.15 -16.30
C ALA A 208 13.40 -8.05 -16.83
N ILE A 209 13.36 -9.34 -16.49
CA ILE A 209 14.37 -10.36 -16.79
C ILE A 209 13.69 -11.61 -17.35
N THR A 210 14.46 -12.55 -17.89
CA THR A 210 13.88 -13.81 -18.37
C THR A 210 13.32 -14.65 -17.21
N ALA A 211 12.28 -15.44 -17.49
CA ALA A 211 11.69 -16.37 -16.52
C ALA A 211 12.73 -17.31 -15.90
N GLU A 212 13.63 -17.85 -16.73
CA GLU A 212 14.77 -18.69 -16.31
C GLU A 212 15.68 -17.96 -15.31
N LYS A 213 15.96 -16.68 -15.57
CA LYS A 213 16.80 -15.87 -14.70
C LYS A 213 16.12 -15.62 -13.37
N ALA A 214 14.84 -15.26 -13.39
CA ALA A 214 14.03 -15.09 -12.18
C ALA A 214 13.97 -16.37 -11.34
N GLN A 215 13.74 -17.53 -11.98
CA GLN A 215 13.77 -18.85 -11.34
C GLN A 215 15.13 -19.19 -10.73
N SER A 216 16.23 -18.80 -11.37
CA SER A 216 17.58 -19.05 -10.85
C SER A 216 17.98 -18.16 -9.67
N GLU A 217 17.35 -16.98 -9.53
CA GLU A 217 17.70 -16.00 -8.49
C GLU A 217 16.76 -16.07 -7.28
N TYR A 218 15.52 -16.55 -7.45
CA TYR A 218 14.58 -16.80 -6.37
C TYR A 218 14.84 -18.18 -5.75
N ALA A 219 14.96 -18.25 -4.43
CA ALA A 219 15.35 -19.49 -3.75
C ALA A 219 14.23 -20.56 -3.69
N HIS A 220 12.99 -20.19 -4.00
CA HIS A 220 11.81 -21.06 -3.86
C HIS A 220 11.02 -21.15 -5.17
N SER A 221 9.80 -21.72 -5.13
CA SER A 221 8.98 -21.88 -6.33
C SER A 221 8.47 -20.53 -6.84
N VAL A 222 8.75 -20.22 -8.10
CA VAL A 222 8.14 -19.09 -8.83
C VAL A 222 7.36 -19.62 -10.03
N LYS A 223 6.16 -19.08 -10.24
CA LYS A 223 5.28 -19.39 -11.37
C LYS A 223 4.94 -18.10 -12.10
N PHE A 224 4.89 -18.18 -13.43
CA PHE A 224 4.49 -17.07 -14.28
C PHE A 224 3.09 -17.30 -14.82
N THR A 225 2.33 -16.22 -14.96
CA THR A 225 0.93 -16.23 -15.40
C THR A 225 0.58 -14.92 -16.09
N THR A 226 -0.66 -14.76 -16.55
CA THR A 226 -1.20 -13.46 -16.99
C THR A 226 -1.72 -12.66 -15.80
N MET A 227 -1.78 -11.33 -15.94
CA MET A 227 -2.35 -10.45 -14.91
C MET A 227 -3.76 -10.87 -14.48
N ASP A 228 -4.66 -11.16 -15.43
CA ASP A 228 -6.05 -11.55 -15.12
C ASP A 228 -6.11 -12.79 -14.22
N LYS A 229 -5.33 -13.82 -14.55
CA LYS A 229 -5.26 -15.05 -13.75
C LYS A 229 -4.64 -14.82 -12.37
N LEU A 230 -3.67 -13.92 -12.26
CA LEU A 230 -3.10 -13.53 -10.98
C LEU A 230 -4.17 -12.88 -10.09
N GLU A 231 -4.95 -11.94 -10.64
CA GLU A 231 -6.03 -11.27 -9.92
C GLU A 231 -7.12 -12.25 -9.47
N ASP A 232 -7.51 -13.20 -10.32
CA ASP A 232 -8.48 -14.25 -9.97
C ASP A 232 -7.98 -15.07 -8.77
N GLN A 233 -6.72 -15.51 -8.78
CA GLN A 233 -6.15 -16.32 -7.70
C GLN A 233 -5.99 -15.54 -6.38
N ILE A 234 -5.69 -14.23 -6.44
CA ILE A 234 -5.66 -13.36 -5.26
C ILE A 234 -7.06 -13.19 -4.66
N SER A 235 -8.07 -13.02 -5.52
CA SER A 235 -9.47 -12.86 -5.12
C SER A 235 -9.99 -14.10 -4.41
N GLU A 236 -9.69 -15.29 -4.96
CA GLU A 236 -10.02 -16.59 -4.39
C GLU A 236 -9.25 -16.93 -3.11
N GLY A 237 -8.21 -16.15 -2.76
CA GLY A 237 -7.39 -16.38 -1.57
C GLY A 237 -6.59 -17.69 -1.67
N GLN A 238 -6.12 -18.03 -2.87
CA GLN A 238 -5.29 -19.21 -3.07
C GLN A 238 -4.01 -19.13 -2.24
N ASP A 239 -3.40 -20.29 -1.99
CA ASP A 239 -2.17 -20.42 -1.21
C ASP A 239 -0.94 -20.01 -2.02
N ILE A 240 -0.89 -18.74 -2.41
CA ILE A 240 0.13 -18.13 -3.27
C ILE A 240 0.69 -16.85 -2.65
N LEU A 241 1.84 -16.42 -3.16
CA LEU A 241 2.38 -15.09 -2.90
C LEU A 241 2.27 -14.25 -4.16
N PHE A 242 1.98 -12.97 -4.02
CA PHE A 242 1.97 -12.00 -5.12
C PHE A 242 2.83 -10.78 -4.78
N CYS A 243 3.12 -9.96 -5.79
CA CYS A 243 3.85 -8.71 -5.60
C CYS A 243 2.94 -7.50 -5.80
N THR A 244 3.05 -6.53 -4.91
CA THR A 244 2.48 -5.18 -5.06
C THR A 244 3.54 -4.13 -4.73
N VAL A 245 3.19 -2.85 -4.80
CA VAL A 245 4.09 -1.73 -4.47
C VAL A 245 3.46 -0.80 -3.45
N ILE A 246 4.26 -0.47 -2.44
CA ILE A 246 3.91 0.49 -1.39
C ILE A 246 5.04 1.50 -1.20
N PHE A 247 4.71 2.70 -0.73
CA PHE A 247 5.72 3.62 -0.25
C PHE A 247 6.05 3.29 1.21
N HIS A 248 7.31 2.97 1.49
CA HIS A 248 7.78 2.80 2.86
C HIS A 248 7.96 4.19 3.48
N MET A 249 7.10 4.54 4.43
CA MET A 249 6.97 5.91 4.94
C MET A 249 8.24 6.39 5.65
N GLN A 250 8.85 5.53 6.47
CA GLN A 250 10.02 5.87 7.28
C GLN A 250 11.32 5.95 6.46
N LYS A 251 11.53 5.03 5.51
CA LYS A 251 12.66 5.07 4.58
C LYS A 251 12.44 6.04 3.42
N SER A 252 11.19 6.43 3.22
CA SER A 252 10.72 7.32 2.18
C SER A 252 11.10 6.85 0.77
N ILE A 253 10.91 5.56 0.47
CA ILE A 253 11.19 4.94 -0.84
C ILE A 253 10.05 4.02 -1.24
N TRP A 254 9.88 3.80 -2.55
CA TRP A 254 9.01 2.75 -3.06
C TRP A 254 9.63 1.38 -2.80
N MET A 255 8.79 0.43 -2.40
CA MET A 255 9.17 -0.96 -2.17
C MET A 255 8.20 -1.89 -2.87
N ASN A 256 8.77 -2.93 -3.48
CA ASN A 256 8.05 -4.13 -3.85
C ASN A 256 7.71 -4.88 -2.56
N ALA A 257 6.42 -5.08 -2.30
CA ALA A 257 5.91 -5.87 -1.20
C ALA A 257 5.47 -7.24 -1.73
N THR A 258 6.09 -8.31 -1.23
CA THR A 258 5.59 -9.66 -1.42
C THR A 258 4.52 -9.91 -0.35
N VAL A 259 3.33 -10.28 -0.80
CA VAL A 259 2.13 -10.41 0.04
C VAL A 259 1.59 -11.83 -0.07
N ASP A 260 1.20 -12.41 1.06
CA ASP A 260 0.50 -13.68 1.11
C ASP A 260 -0.98 -13.49 0.76
N ALA A 261 -1.45 -14.12 -0.32
CA ALA A 261 -2.82 -13.93 -0.81
C ALA A 261 -3.91 -14.46 0.13
N SER A 262 -3.57 -15.38 1.04
CA SER A 262 -4.53 -16.00 1.96
C SER A 262 -4.93 -15.05 3.10
N ASN A 263 -4.01 -14.21 3.56
CA ASN A 263 -4.21 -13.33 4.71
C ASN A 263 -3.86 -11.85 4.47
N MET A 264 -3.32 -11.51 3.29
CA MET A 264 -2.87 -10.17 2.90
C MET A 264 -1.72 -9.61 3.74
N GLU A 265 -0.98 -10.45 4.48
CA GLU A 265 0.20 -10.03 5.23
C GLU A 265 1.39 -9.81 4.28
N ILE A 266 2.14 -8.74 4.53
CA ILE A 266 3.43 -8.51 3.86
C ILE A 266 4.46 -9.48 4.46
N VAL A 267 5.04 -10.32 3.61
CA VAL A 267 6.08 -11.29 4.02
C VAL A 267 7.48 -10.86 3.59
N SER A 268 7.62 -9.94 2.63
CA SER A 268 8.92 -9.41 2.25
C SER A 268 8.83 -8.01 1.65
N LEU A 269 9.89 -7.24 1.81
CA LEU A 269 10.03 -5.89 1.29
C LEU A 269 11.39 -5.73 0.60
N VAL A 270 11.36 -5.31 -0.66
CA VAL A 270 12.56 -5.04 -1.46
C VAL A 270 12.43 -3.67 -2.11
N PRO A 271 13.44 -2.78 -2.02
CA PRO A 271 13.41 -1.48 -2.70
C PRO A 271 13.08 -1.62 -4.19
N ALA A 272 12.18 -0.76 -4.68
CA ALA A 272 11.88 -0.65 -6.10
C ALA A 272 12.86 0.36 -6.72
N GLU A 273 13.87 -0.12 -7.47
CA GLU A 273 14.94 0.73 -7.99
C GLU A 273 14.51 1.63 -9.17
N SER A 274 13.47 1.23 -9.90
CA SER A 274 13.04 1.89 -11.14
C SER A 274 11.51 1.98 -11.26
N LEU A 275 10.84 2.41 -10.19
CA LEU A 275 9.42 2.76 -10.31
C LEU A 275 9.30 4.13 -10.99
N ASP A 276 9.23 4.12 -12.32
CA ASP A 276 8.74 5.25 -13.10
C ASP A 276 7.22 5.24 -13.00
N ILE A 277 6.69 6.06 -12.08
CA ILE A 277 5.26 6.29 -11.99
C ILE A 277 4.86 7.11 -13.21
N SER A 278 4.29 6.44 -14.21
CA SER A 278 3.44 7.13 -15.16
C SER A 278 2.18 7.55 -14.40
N LEU A 279 2.03 8.86 -14.16
CA LEU A 279 0.72 9.37 -13.74
C LEU A 279 -0.19 9.14 -14.94
N GLY A 280 -1.22 8.30 -14.78
CA GLY A 280 -2.09 7.90 -15.87
C GLY A 280 -2.53 9.11 -16.69
N VAL A 281 -1.95 9.28 -17.87
CA VAL A 281 -2.45 10.21 -18.87
C VAL A 281 -3.61 9.50 -19.52
N PHE A 282 -4.81 10.09 -19.50
CA PHE A 282 -5.90 9.60 -20.33
C PHE A 282 -5.47 9.71 -21.79
N THR A 283 -5.00 8.61 -22.38
CA THR A 283 -4.80 8.53 -23.82
C THR A 283 -6.09 8.00 -24.43
N SER A 284 -6.63 8.71 -25.43
CA SER A 284 -7.86 8.37 -26.15
C SER A 284 -7.80 7.06 -26.94
N GLU A 285 -6.70 6.32 -26.84
CA GLU A 285 -6.37 5.15 -27.63
C GLU A 285 -6.13 3.95 -26.72
N SER A 286 -7.20 3.27 -26.27
CA SER A 286 -7.30 1.81 -26.14
C SER A 286 -8.49 1.39 -25.25
N THR A 287 -9.51 0.85 -25.93
CA THR A 287 -10.29 -0.35 -25.52
C THR A 287 -10.80 -0.51 -24.08
N GLY A 288 -11.09 0.56 -23.33
CA GLY A 288 -12.02 0.54 -22.17
C GLY A 288 -11.71 -0.43 -21.01
N THR A 289 -10.55 -1.09 -21.06
CA THR A 289 -10.10 -2.09 -20.10
C THR A 289 -9.06 -1.42 -19.22
N LEU A 290 -9.49 -1.03 -18.03
CA LEU A 290 -8.62 -0.45 -17.01
C LEU A 290 -7.82 -1.60 -16.40
N VAL A 291 -6.71 -1.97 -17.04
CA VAL A 291 -5.66 -2.71 -16.34
C VAL A 291 -5.12 -1.76 -15.27
N PRO A 292 -4.93 -2.18 -14.00
CA PRO A 292 -4.30 -1.34 -12.98
C PRO A 292 -2.91 -0.93 -13.48
N ILE A 293 -2.81 0.28 -14.04
CA ILE A 293 -1.67 0.73 -14.86
C ILE A 293 -0.35 0.51 -14.13
N TYR A 294 -0.36 0.66 -12.79
CA TYR A 294 0.84 0.53 -11.98
C TYR A 294 1.30 -0.92 -11.77
N ARG A 295 0.40 -1.92 -11.68
CA ARG A 295 0.80 -3.32 -11.48
C ARG A 295 1.42 -3.87 -12.76
N SER A 296 0.93 -3.48 -13.93
CA SER A 296 1.54 -3.78 -15.24
C SER A 296 2.86 -3.04 -15.47
N ASP A 297 3.04 -1.87 -14.86
CA ASP A 297 4.27 -1.08 -14.93
C ASP A 297 5.35 -1.55 -13.95
N LEU A 298 5.05 -2.53 -13.08
CA LEU A 298 6.09 -3.17 -12.26
C LEU A 298 7.14 -3.83 -13.16
N LYS A 299 8.41 -3.64 -12.81
CA LYS A 299 9.56 -4.21 -13.52
C LYS A 299 10.45 -4.90 -12.49
N LEU A 300 10.03 -6.09 -12.08
CA LEU A 300 10.72 -6.94 -11.13
C LEU A 300 12.00 -7.48 -11.75
N ASP A 301 13.12 -7.11 -11.17
CA ASP A 301 14.45 -7.40 -11.69
C ASP A 301 15.15 -8.49 -10.87
N LYS A 302 16.42 -8.74 -11.20
CA LYS A 302 17.27 -9.69 -10.47
C LYS A 302 17.32 -9.41 -8.96
N LYS A 303 17.35 -8.13 -8.55
CA LYS A 303 17.49 -7.77 -7.13
C LYS A 303 16.24 -8.12 -6.34
N TYR A 304 15.06 -7.91 -6.92
CA TYR A 304 13.80 -8.38 -6.33
C TYR A 304 13.90 -9.88 -6.00
N PHE A 305 14.04 -10.74 -7.01
CA PHE A 305 14.06 -12.20 -6.81
C PHE A 305 15.15 -12.66 -5.84
N LYS A 306 16.36 -12.09 -5.93
CA LYS A 306 17.49 -12.44 -5.07
C LYS A 306 17.28 -12.05 -3.60
N TYR A 307 16.66 -10.90 -3.33
CA TYR A 307 16.58 -10.35 -1.97
C TYR A 307 15.26 -10.62 -1.26
N THR A 308 14.21 -11.01 -1.98
CA THR A 308 12.91 -11.37 -1.38
C THR A 308 13.02 -12.44 -0.30
N THR A 309 13.91 -13.43 -0.44
CA THR A 309 14.13 -14.51 0.54
C THR A 309 15.36 -14.29 1.43
N ASN A 310 16.01 -13.13 1.33
CA ASN A 310 17.23 -12.86 2.07
C ASN A 310 16.92 -12.36 3.49
N LYS A 311 17.27 -13.14 4.51
CA LYS A 311 17.03 -12.82 5.92
C LYS A 311 17.56 -11.44 6.35
N LEU A 312 18.75 -11.04 5.86
CA LEU A 312 19.32 -9.74 6.20
C LEU A 312 18.55 -8.61 5.52
N ALA A 313 18.17 -8.77 4.25
CA ALA A 313 17.33 -7.80 3.55
C ALA A 313 15.99 -7.60 4.27
N MET A 314 15.33 -8.68 4.69
CA MET A 314 14.08 -8.61 5.45
C MET A 314 14.20 -7.89 6.79
N LYS A 315 15.30 -8.10 7.53
CA LYS A 315 15.58 -7.37 8.78
C LYS A 315 15.83 -5.89 8.56
N VAL A 316 16.49 -5.56 7.44
CA VAL A 316 16.84 -4.17 7.14
C VAL A 316 15.65 -3.42 6.55
N ASN A 317 14.77 -4.09 5.80
CA ASN A 317 13.72 -3.47 4.99
C ASN A 317 12.34 -3.35 5.64
N HIS A 318 12.12 -4.00 6.78
CA HIS A 318 11.00 -3.66 7.65
C HIS A 318 11.14 -2.23 8.17
#